data_AF-A0A174ASD7-F1
#
_entry.id   AF-A0A174ASD7-F1
#
_cell.length_a   1.000
_cell.length_b   1.000
_cell.length_c   1.000
_cell.angle_alpha   90.00
_cell.angle_beta   90.00
_cell.angle_gamma   90.00
#
_symmetry.space_group_name_H-M   'P 1'
#
loop_
_entity.id
_entity.type
_entity.pdbx_description
1 polymer ?
#
loop_
_entity_poly.entity_id
_entity_poly.type
_entity_poly.pdbx_seq_one_letter_code
_entity_poly.pdbx_strand_id
1 'polypeptide(L)' 'MKIKDVEKQVGISKANIRFYEEEGLIHPARNQENNYREYSEADENSFRKLKSCV' A
#
# COMPACT_ATOMS: atom_id res chain seq x y z
N MET A 1 5.33 3.07 7.46
CA MET A 1 6.28 3.04 6.32
C MET A 1 5.81 3.97 5.20
N LYS A 2 6.74 4.50 4.38
CA LYS A 2 6.38 5.33 3.22
C LYS A 2 6.07 4.46 2.01
N ILE A 3 5.33 5.01 1.05
CA ILE A 3 5.01 4.34 -0.22
C ILE A 3 6.26 3.83 -0.98
N LYS A 4 7.41 4.53 -0.84
CA LYS A 4 8.69 4.12 -1.44
C LYS A 4 9.26 2.84 -0.84
N ASP A 5 9.05 2.62 0.47
CA ASP A 5 9.52 1.41 1.14
C ASP A 5 8.68 0.21 0.73
N VAL A 6 7.35 0.36 0.72
CA VAL A 6 6.41 -0.66 0.24
C VAL A 6 6.68 -1.03 -1.22
N GLU A 7 6.96 -0.02 -2.07
CA GLU A 7 7.33 -0.24 -3.46
C GLU A 7 8.57 -1.13 -3.59
N LYS A 8 9.58 -0.95 -2.74
CA LYS A 8 10.79 -1.79 -2.74
C LYS A 8 10.56 -3.17 -2.13
N GLN A 9 9.76 -3.28 -1.07
CA GLN A 9 9.52 -4.54 -0.37
C GLN A 9 8.63 -5.50 -1.16
N VAL A 10 7.55 -4.98 -1.74
CA VAL A 10 6.55 -5.79 -2.46
C VAL A 10 6.81 -5.78 -3.97
N GLY A 11 7.57 -4.79 -4.45
CA GLY A 11 7.87 -4.63 -5.88
C GLY A 11 6.68 -4.11 -6.67
N ILE A 12 5.85 -3.27 -6.06
CA ILE A 12 4.65 -2.71 -6.71
C ILE A 12 4.81 -1.19 -6.84
N SER A 13 4.61 -0.66 -8.04
CA SER A 13 4.73 0.77 -8.28
C SER A 13 3.63 1.56 -7.55
N LYS A 14 3.94 2.81 -7.21
CA LYS A 14 2.99 3.80 -6.63
C LYS A 14 1.67 3.92 -7.41
N ALA A 15 1.72 3.72 -8.73
CA ALA A 15 0.55 3.74 -9.59
C ALA A 15 -0.44 2.60 -9.25
N ASN A 16 0.06 1.37 -9.08
CA ASN A 16 -0.77 0.25 -8.64
C ASN A 16 -1.27 0.46 -7.20
N ILE A 17 -0.45 1.04 -6.33
CA ILE A 17 -0.90 1.36 -4.96
C ILE A 17 -2.11 2.32 -4.99
N ARG A 18 -2.07 3.34 -5.87
CA ARG A 18 -3.24 4.22 -6.10
C ARG A 18 -4.41 3.46 -6.70
N PHE A 19 -4.15 2.60 -7.68
CA PHE A 19 -5.19 1.78 -8.31
C PHE A 19 -5.91 0.90 -7.27
N TYR A 20 -5.17 0.22 -6.38
CA TYR A 20 -5.76 -0.59 -5.32
C TYR A 20 -6.46 0.24 -4.24
N GLU A 21 -6.01 1.48 -3.98
CA GLU A 21 -6.71 2.43 -3.10
C GLU A 21 -8.03 2.88 -3.74
N GLU A 22 -8.05 3.19 -5.04
CA GLU A 22 -9.27 3.58 -5.77
C GLU A 22 -10.27 2.43 -5.91
N GLU A 23 -9.78 1.21 -6.15
CA GLU A 23 -10.60 -0.01 -6.17
C GLU A 23 -11.10 -0.42 -4.76
N GLY A 24 -10.64 0.23 -3.69
CA GLY A 24 -11.01 -0.11 -2.31
C GLY A 24 -10.44 -1.45 -1.82
N LEU A 25 -9.40 -1.95 -2.48
CA LEU A 25 -8.71 -3.20 -2.12
C LEU A 25 -7.71 -2.98 -0.97
N ILE A 26 -7.21 -1.75 -0.82
CA ILE A 26 -6.25 -1.37 0.22
C ILE A 26 -6.77 -0.12 0.94
N HIS A 27 -6.71 -0.14 2.27
CA HIS A 27 -7.07 0.99 3.13
C HIS A 27 -5.85 1.39 3.96
N PRO A 28 -4.95 2.24 3.42
CA PRO A 28 -3.77 2.64 4.18
C PRO A 28 -4.19 3.48 5.38
N ALA A 29 -3.52 3.27 6.50
CA ALA A 29 -3.74 4.08 7.69
C ALA A 29 -3.35 5.54 7.37
N ARG A 30 -4.33 6.44 7.41
CA ARG A 30 -4.07 7.88 7.33
C ARG A 30 -3.82 8.38 8.73
N ASN A 31 -2.58 8.75 9.01
CA ASN A 31 -2.23 9.32 10.30
C ASN A 31 -2.78 10.75 10.33
N GLN A 32 -3.91 10.95 11.03
CA GLN A 32 -4.65 12.23 11.06
C GLN A 32 -3.78 13.39 11.54
N GLU A 33 -2.78 13.10 12.38
CA GLU A 33 -1.89 14.09 12.96
C GLU A 33 -0.90 14.69 11.93
N ASN A 34 -0.54 13.93 10.90
CA ASN A 34 0.52 14.33 9.97
C ASN A 34 0.04 14.41 8.51
N ASN A 35 -1.22 14.04 8.22
CA ASN A 35 -1.79 13.97 6.86
C ASN A 35 -0.98 13.10 5.86
N TYR A 36 0.04 12.39 6.33
CA TYR A 36 0.83 11.47 5.53
C TYR A 36 0.15 10.10 5.51
N ARG A 37 0.31 9.42 4.37
CA ARG A 37 -0.10 8.04 4.19
C ARG A 37 0.94 7.14 4.82
N GLU A 38 0.53 6.37 5.81
CA GLU A 38 1.39 5.43 6.48
C GLU A 38 0.95 4.02 6.12
N TYR A 39 1.88 3.24 5.59
CA TYR A 39 1.67 1.84 5.30
C TYR A 39 2.26 1.01 6.43
N SER A 40 1.48 0.05 6.92
CA SER A 40 1.91 -0.91 7.92
C SER A 40 2.24 -2.25 7.26
N GLU A 41 2.84 -3.18 8.01
CA GLU A 41 3.11 -4.54 7.52
C GLU A 41 1.83 -5.27 7.06
N ALA A 42 0.67 -4.88 7.61
CA ALA A 42 -0.63 -5.35 7.16
C ALA A 42 -0.91 -4.98 5.69
N ASP A 43 -0.61 -3.73 5.30
CA ASP A 43 -0.75 -3.29 3.91
C ASP A 43 0.19 -4.07 2.98
N GLU A 44 1.44 -4.32 3.41
CA GLU A 44 2.42 -5.08 2.64
C GLU A 44 1.96 -6.52 2.37
N ASN A 45 1.35 -7.16 3.37
CA ASN A 45 0.76 -8.48 3.21
C ASN A 45 -0.40 -8.48 2.23
N SER A 46 -1.26 -7.45 2.27
CA SER A 46 -2.36 -7.28 1.31
C SER A 46 -1.82 -7.12 -0.11
N PHE A 47 -0.84 -6.24 -0.30
CA PHE A 47 -0.14 -6.06 -1.57
C PHE A 47 0.50 -7.35 -2.09
N ARG A 48 1.14 -8.13 -1.20
CA ARG A 48 1.75 -9.41 -1.54
C ARG A 48 0.71 -10.47 -1.94
N LYS A 49 -0.43 -10.51 -1.25
CA LYS A 49 -1.58 -11.36 -1.61
C LYS A 49 -2.15 -11.00 -2.98
N LEU A 50 -2.38 -9.70 -3.23
CA LEU A 50 -2.88 -9.21 -4.51
C LEU A 50 -1.93 -9.59 -5.66
N LYS A 51 -0.61 -9.46 -5.45
CA LYS A 51 0.40 -9.88 -6.43
C LYS A 51 0.40 -11.38 -6.71
N SER A 52 0.12 -12.21 -5.70
CA SER A 52 0.15 -13.67 -5.84
C SER A 52 -1.13 -14.25 -6.45
N CYS A 53 -2.22 -13.47 -6.50
CA CYS A 53 -3.50 -13.90 -7.08
C CYS A 53 -3.66 -13.55 -8.57
N VAL A 54 -2.70 -12.81 -9.16
CA VAL A 54 -2.65 -12.44 -10.57
C VAL A 54 -1.54 -13.21 -11.25
#